data_AF-A0ABD6IHY1-F1
#
_entry.id   AF-A0ABD6IHY1-F1
#
_cell.length_a   1.000
_cell.length_b   1.000
_cell.length_c   1.000
_cell.angle_alpha   90.00
_cell.angle_beta   90.00
_cell.angle_gamma   90.00
#
_symmetry.space_group_name_H-M   'P 1'
#
loop_
_entity.id
_entity.type
_entity.pdbx_description
1 polymer ?
#
loop_
_entity_poly.entity_id
_entity_poly.type
_entity_poly.pdbx_seq_one_letter_code
_entity_poly.pdbx_strand_id
1 'polypeptide(L)'
;MMTATPTVPERLLELGSGFTRHHDALTDIDLLRGPDPAGNLTRRVAAAQDLAREALGIADALRTVPRLRHTTEIKAAMKCSVDLAERVAKAADLLMNTAGILQDAQNANKKAVAQQLAARLDARRRADIAARVASLGSKECLAMARLIAGELHRQRLAPGPRPSALAPSQYAALEAVASGHVMLGRRLGKPYVRRGQTRVSLSAIRSLEDLGLVHREPCPPVPPRERVHLTRDGRLALTAALARSRAAAPGAVGPTNRPPSTATRGPAR
;
A
#
# COMPACT_ATOMS: atom_id res chain seq x y z
N MET A 1 12.11 -16.38 19.85
CA MET A 1 12.62 -15.80 18.59
C MET A 1 12.66 -14.28 18.75
N MET A 2 13.84 -13.67 18.81
CA MET A 2 13.96 -12.21 18.85
C MET A 2 13.54 -11.64 17.49
N THR A 3 12.44 -10.90 17.46
CA THR A 3 11.92 -10.31 16.24
C THR A 3 12.81 -9.14 15.82
N ALA A 4 13.57 -9.28 14.74
CA ALA A 4 14.35 -8.19 14.18
C ALA A 4 13.46 -6.95 13.90
N THR A 5 13.99 -5.76 14.13
CA THR A 5 13.29 -4.49 13.85
C THR A 5 12.90 -4.42 12.37
N PRO A 6 11.65 -4.08 12.02
CA PRO A 6 11.22 -4.00 10.63
C PRO A 6 12.01 -2.94 9.88
N THR A 7 12.43 -3.26 8.65
CA THR A 7 13.13 -2.31 7.78
C THR A 7 12.18 -1.21 7.28
N VAL A 8 12.73 -0.10 6.78
CA VAL A 8 11.90 0.99 6.23
C VAL A 8 10.96 0.53 5.09
N PRO A 9 11.38 -0.30 4.12
CA PRO A 9 10.46 -0.87 3.14
C PRO A 9 9.33 -1.70 3.76
N GLU A 10 9.62 -2.52 4.78
CA GLU A 10 8.57 -3.28 5.48
C GLU A 10 7.56 -2.36 6.17
N ARG A 11 8.03 -1.28 6.81
CA ARG A 11 7.15 -0.27 7.42
C ARG A 11 6.27 0.43 6.39
N LEU A 12 6.80 0.73 5.20
CA LEU A 12 6.01 1.26 4.08
C LEU A 12 4.93 0.29 3.61
N LEU A 13 5.25 -1.00 3.49
CA LEU A 13 4.26 -2.01 3.11
C LEU A 13 3.16 -2.19 4.19
N GLU A 14 3.52 -2.08 5.47
CA GLU A 14 2.55 -2.07 6.57
C GLU A 14 1.68 -0.80 6.52
N LEU A 15 2.28 0.36 6.33
CA LEU A 15 1.55 1.63 6.17
C LEU A 15 0.55 1.54 5.00
N GLY A 16 0.94 0.97 3.87
CA GLY A 16 0.04 0.72 2.73
C GLY A 16 -1.15 -0.20 3.07
N SER A 17 -0.95 -1.18 3.95
CA SER A 17 -2.04 -2.02 4.47
C SER A 17 -2.98 -1.21 5.37
N GLY A 18 -2.43 -0.33 6.22
CA GLY A 18 -3.19 0.62 7.01
C GLY A 18 -4.06 1.56 6.17
N PHE A 19 -3.52 2.08 5.06
CA PHE A 19 -4.29 2.87 4.08
C PHE A 19 -5.46 2.09 3.48
N THR A 20 -5.23 0.82 3.14
CA THR A 20 -6.27 -0.05 2.59
C THR A 20 -7.39 -0.27 3.60
N ARG A 21 -7.04 -0.61 4.87
CA ARG A 21 -8.03 -0.75 5.95
C ARG A 21 -8.80 0.54 6.21
N HIS A 22 -8.12 1.67 6.20
CA HIS A 22 -8.76 2.96 6.40
C HIS A 22 -9.71 3.33 5.27
N HIS A 23 -9.31 3.10 4.01
CA HIS A 23 -10.19 3.24 2.85
C HIS A 23 -11.45 2.39 3.00
N ASP A 24 -11.27 1.11 3.32
CA ASP A 24 -12.37 0.15 3.43
C ASP A 24 -13.38 0.59 4.50
N ALA A 25 -12.87 0.98 5.66
CA ALA A 25 -13.69 1.49 6.76
C ALA A 25 -14.45 2.78 6.42
N LEU A 26 -13.87 3.66 5.60
CA LEU A 26 -14.56 4.87 5.12
C LEU A 26 -15.61 4.55 4.05
N THR A 27 -15.41 3.49 3.27
CA THR A 27 -16.38 3.05 2.27
C THR A 27 -17.50 2.18 2.84
N ASP A 28 -17.40 1.78 4.10
CA ASP A 28 -18.43 1.00 4.78
C ASP A 28 -19.79 1.69 4.70
N ILE A 29 -20.81 0.90 4.40
CA ILE A 29 -22.19 1.35 4.28
C ILE A 29 -22.77 1.70 5.67
N ASP A 30 -22.27 1.05 6.72
CA ASP A 30 -22.78 1.21 8.07
C ASP A 30 -22.12 2.36 8.83
N LEU A 31 -21.07 2.98 8.26
CA LEU A 31 -20.33 4.10 8.84
C LEU A 31 -21.26 5.20 9.37
N LEU A 32 -22.31 5.53 8.60
CA LEU A 32 -23.26 6.60 8.90
C LEU A 32 -24.69 6.13 9.20
N ARG A 33 -24.94 4.81 9.12
CA ARG A 33 -26.28 4.22 9.35
C ARG A 33 -26.49 3.75 10.79
N GLY A 34 -25.42 3.56 11.55
CA GLY A 34 -25.48 3.12 12.95
C GLY A 34 -26.05 4.18 13.92
N PRO A 35 -26.24 3.80 15.19
CA PRO A 35 -26.75 4.68 16.24
C PRO A 35 -25.79 5.82 16.60
N ASP A 36 -24.49 5.62 16.37
CA ASP A 36 -23.42 6.57 16.67
C ASP A 36 -22.52 6.84 15.44
N PRO A 37 -23.02 7.59 14.44
CA PRO A 37 -22.26 7.97 13.26
C PRO A 37 -21.11 8.95 13.59
N ALA A 38 -21.27 9.81 14.60
CA ALA A 38 -20.24 10.75 15.02
C ALA A 38 -19.05 10.02 15.63
N GLY A 39 -19.26 9.13 16.61
CA GLY A 39 -18.19 8.31 17.19
C GLY A 39 -17.58 7.33 16.19
N ASN A 40 -18.35 6.82 15.23
CA ASN A 40 -17.81 6.09 14.08
C ASN A 40 -16.78 6.92 13.30
N LEU A 41 -17.09 8.17 12.96
CA LEU A 41 -16.15 9.08 12.29
C LEU A 41 -14.95 9.41 13.16
N THR A 42 -15.14 9.67 14.46
CA THR A 42 -14.04 9.93 15.40
C THR A 42 -13.02 8.79 15.45
N ARG A 43 -13.48 7.52 15.41
CA ARG A 43 -12.57 6.38 15.26
C ARG A 43 -11.76 6.40 13.96
N ARG A 44 -12.34 6.93 12.87
CA ARG A 44 -11.63 7.09 11.60
C ARG A 44 -10.64 8.24 11.65
N VAL A 45 -10.92 9.31 12.38
CA VAL A 45 -9.96 10.39 12.64
C VAL A 45 -8.71 9.84 13.31
N ALA A 46 -8.86 9.07 14.39
CA ALA A 46 -7.73 8.47 15.10
C ALA A 46 -6.87 7.59 14.16
N ALA A 47 -7.52 6.72 13.38
CA ALA A 47 -6.83 5.88 12.40
C ALA A 47 -6.08 6.71 11.34
N ALA A 48 -6.67 7.80 10.84
CA ALA A 48 -6.01 8.70 9.88
C ALA A 48 -4.80 9.40 10.53
N GLN A 49 -4.92 9.86 11.76
CA GLN A 49 -3.81 10.47 12.50
C GLN A 49 -2.66 9.48 12.75
N ASP A 50 -2.96 8.22 13.04
CA ASP A 50 -1.95 7.18 13.18
C ASP A 50 -1.20 6.92 11.87
N LEU A 51 -1.92 6.89 10.73
CA LEU A 51 -1.31 6.79 9.40
C LEU A 51 -0.39 7.99 9.09
N ALA A 52 -0.84 9.20 9.42
CA ALA A 52 -0.04 10.41 9.23
C ALA A 52 1.24 10.39 10.08
N ARG A 53 1.12 9.97 11.35
CA ARG A 53 2.27 9.83 12.26
C ARG A 53 3.25 8.78 11.77
N GLU A 54 2.78 7.63 11.31
CA GLU A 54 3.65 6.57 10.77
C GLU A 54 4.35 7.03 9.48
N ALA A 55 3.66 7.76 8.60
CA ALA A 55 4.26 8.33 7.40
C ALA A 55 5.39 9.33 7.71
N LEU A 56 5.22 10.19 8.72
CA LEU A 56 6.31 11.04 9.22
C LEU A 56 7.44 10.22 9.85
N GLY A 57 7.10 9.20 10.64
CA GLY A 57 8.07 8.29 11.25
C GLY A 57 8.91 7.53 10.22
N ILE A 58 8.40 7.29 9.02
CA ILE A 58 9.17 6.73 7.89
C ILE A 58 10.16 7.75 7.33
N ALA A 59 9.73 9.01 7.14
CA ALA A 59 10.64 10.08 6.70
C ALA A 59 11.79 10.28 7.70
N ASP A 60 11.49 10.25 9.01
CA ASP A 60 12.51 10.35 10.06
C ASP A 60 13.40 9.12 10.14
N ALA A 61 12.85 7.93 9.95
CA ALA A 61 13.65 6.71 9.86
C ALA A 61 14.65 6.80 8.70
N LEU A 62 14.24 7.28 7.52
CA LEU A 62 15.13 7.50 6.38
C LEU A 62 16.27 8.49 6.68
N ARG A 63 15.97 9.58 7.39
CA ARG A 63 16.98 10.57 7.80
C ARG A 63 18.03 10.01 8.76
N THR A 64 17.64 9.03 9.55
CA THR A 64 18.44 8.50 10.67
C THR A 64 19.10 7.15 10.35
N VAL A 65 18.85 6.54 9.19
CA VAL A 65 19.51 5.28 8.80
C VAL A 65 21.02 5.49 8.72
N PRO A 66 21.82 4.78 9.53
CA PRO A 66 23.27 4.92 9.50
C PRO A 66 23.82 4.56 8.12
N ARG A 67 24.78 5.36 7.63
CA ARG A 67 25.50 5.15 6.36
C ARG A 67 24.65 5.24 5.09
N LEU A 68 23.35 5.57 5.20
CA LEU A 68 22.49 5.80 4.05
C LEU A 68 22.88 7.13 3.38
N ARG A 69 23.30 7.05 2.12
CA ARG A 69 23.48 8.24 1.29
C ARG A 69 22.11 8.71 0.81
N HIS A 70 21.80 9.99 1.05
CA HIS A 70 20.57 10.62 0.60
C HIS A 70 20.61 10.93 -0.91
N THR A 71 20.43 9.89 -1.73
CA THR A 71 20.25 10.01 -3.19
C THR A 71 18.97 10.78 -3.53
N THR A 72 18.82 11.17 -4.80
CA THR A 72 17.59 11.85 -5.27
C THR A 72 16.35 10.98 -5.02
N GLU A 73 16.46 9.66 -5.17
CA GLU A 73 15.36 8.74 -4.87
C GLU A 73 15.00 8.68 -3.38
N ILE A 74 15.98 8.68 -2.46
CA ILE A 74 15.70 8.73 -1.01
C ILE A 74 15.07 10.06 -0.62
N LYS A 75 15.58 11.18 -1.16
CA LYS A 75 14.99 12.50 -0.93
C LYS A 75 13.55 12.58 -1.45
N ALA A 76 13.29 12.03 -2.64
CA ALA A 76 11.94 11.96 -3.20
C ALA A 76 11.01 11.11 -2.34
N ALA A 77 11.48 9.97 -1.81
CA ALA A 77 10.68 9.13 -0.93
C ALA A 77 10.39 9.79 0.43
N MET A 78 11.37 10.50 1.02
CA MET A 78 11.15 11.31 2.23
C MET A 78 10.10 12.40 1.99
N LYS A 79 10.22 13.15 0.89
CA LYS A 79 9.25 14.18 0.51
C LYS A 79 7.86 13.57 0.32
N CYS A 80 7.76 12.49 -0.44
CA CYS A 80 6.49 11.79 -0.67
C CYS A 80 5.86 11.28 0.63
N SER A 81 6.66 10.82 1.60
CA SER A 81 6.17 10.41 2.92
C SER A 81 5.59 11.60 3.71
N VAL A 82 6.21 12.78 3.65
CA VAL A 82 5.69 14.01 4.25
C VAL A 82 4.40 14.48 3.55
N ASP A 83 4.39 14.51 2.21
CA ASP A 83 3.21 14.89 1.42
C ASP A 83 2.04 13.93 1.66
N LEU A 84 2.32 12.65 1.90
CA LEU A 84 1.32 11.64 2.28
C LEU A 84 0.77 11.90 3.68
N ALA A 85 1.64 12.19 4.66
CA ALA A 85 1.21 12.55 6.01
C ALA A 85 0.30 13.77 6.03
N GLU A 86 0.68 14.83 5.29
CA GLU A 86 -0.10 16.07 5.21
C GLU A 86 -1.49 15.83 4.59
N ARG A 87 -1.56 15.07 3.48
CA ARG A 87 -2.84 14.75 2.83
C ARG A 87 -3.77 13.98 3.76
N VAL A 88 -3.23 13.04 4.54
CA VAL A 88 -4.04 12.25 5.49
C VAL A 88 -4.44 13.06 6.72
N ALA A 89 -3.56 13.93 7.23
CA ALA A 89 -3.91 14.84 8.31
C ALA A 89 -5.08 15.76 7.92
N LYS A 90 -5.04 16.34 6.70
CA LYS A 90 -6.16 17.12 6.15
C LYS A 90 -7.45 16.30 6.03
N ALA A 91 -7.34 15.03 5.65
CA ALA A 91 -8.50 14.13 5.62
C ALA A 91 -9.03 13.85 7.04
N ALA A 92 -8.15 13.72 8.04
CA ALA A 92 -8.54 13.57 9.44
C ALA A 92 -9.28 14.80 9.97
N ASP A 93 -8.78 16.00 9.69
CA ASP A 93 -9.43 17.26 10.06
C ASP A 93 -10.81 17.39 9.42
N LEU A 94 -10.94 17.00 8.14
CA LEU A 94 -12.23 16.96 7.46
C LEU A 94 -13.21 16.03 8.16
N LEU A 95 -12.78 14.82 8.54
CA LEU A 95 -13.60 13.84 9.24
C LEU A 95 -13.97 14.31 10.66
N MET A 96 -13.05 14.97 11.37
CA MET A 96 -13.27 15.52 12.71
C MET A 96 -14.33 16.63 12.70
N ASN A 97 -14.20 17.59 11.78
CA ASN A 97 -15.20 18.63 11.58
C ASN A 97 -16.57 18.05 11.23
N THR A 98 -16.59 16.98 10.43
CA THR A 98 -17.82 16.26 10.07
C THR A 98 -18.47 15.58 11.28
N ALA A 99 -17.66 14.96 12.14
CA ALA A 99 -18.14 14.32 13.36
C ALA A 99 -18.81 15.35 14.29
N GLY A 100 -18.22 16.55 14.42
CA GLY A 100 -18.80 17.67 15.16
C GLY A 100 -20.17 18.07 14.61
N ILE A 101 -20.28 18.28 13.30
CA ILE A 101 -21.57 18.64 12.64
C ILE A 101 -22.64 17.57 12.89
N LEU A 102 -22.28 16.28 12.82
CA LEU A 102 -23.21 15.19 13.10
C LEU A 102 -23.65 15.17 14.57
N GLN A 103 -22.73 15.40 15.49
CA GLN A 103 -23.03 15.46 16.92
C GLN A 103 -23.99 16.63 17.23
N ASP A 104 -23.74 17.80 16.66
CA ASP A 104 -24.59 18.98 16.82
C ASP A 104 -25.99 18.73 16.25
N ALA A 105 -26.08 18.11 15.07
CA ALA A 105 -27.35 17.75 14.45
C ALA A 105 -28.13 16.66 15.22
N GLN A 106 -27.44 15.79 15.97
CA GLN A 106 -28.08 14.82 16.87
C GLN A 106 -28.62 15.46 18.14
N ASN A 107 -27.89 16.45 18.66
CA ASN A 107 -28.27 17.22 19.84
C ASN A 107 -29.41 18.21 19.55
N ALA A 108 -29.45 18.74 18.32
CA ALA A 108 -30.58 19.53 17.83
C ALA A 108 -31.84 18.66 17.73
N ASN A 109 -32.92 19.13 18.38
CA ASN A 109 -34.23 18.50 18.59
C ASN A 109 -34.63 17.38 17.59
N LYS A 110 -35.08 16.22 18.10
CA LYS A 110 -35.46 15.00 17.36
C LYS A 110 -36.49 15.19 16.23
N LYS A 111 -37.19 16.33 16.19
CA LYS A 111 -38.16 16.68 15.14
C LYS A 111 -37.52 17.22 13.85
N ALA A 112 -36.22 17.53 13.84
CA ALA A 112 -35.52 18.07 12.68
C ALA A 112 -34.93 16.97 11.77
N VAL A 113 -35.75 16.00 11.37
CA VAL A 113 -35.35 14.85 10.51
C VAL A 113 -34.64 15.31 9.23
N ALA A 114 -35.10 16.42 8.64
CA ALA A 114 -34.48 17.01 7.44
C ALA A 114 -33.05 17.50 7.68
N GLN A 115 -32.76 18.14 8.82
CA GLN A 115 -31.40 18.56 9.18
C GLN A 115 -30.49 17.36 9.44
N GLN A 116 -30.99 16.33 10.12
CA GLN A 116 -30.22 15.11 10.34
C GLN A 116 -29.88 14.38 9.03
N LEU A 117 -30.83 14.33 8.09
CA LEU A 117 -30.59 13.76 6.76
C LEU A 117 -29.56 14.58 5.97
N ALA A 118 -29.68 15.91 5.97
CA ALA A 118 -28.73 16.80 5.31
C ALA A 118 -27.31 16.65 5.89
N ALA A 119 -27.17 16.60 7.21
CA ALA A 119 -25.89 16.38 7.89
C ALA A 119 -25.29 15.01 7.54
N ARG A 120 -26.10 13.95 7.47
CA ARG A 120 -25.63 12.61 7.03
C ARG A 120 -25.16 12.59 5.57
N LEU A 121 -25.87 13.26 4.67
CA LEU A 121 -25.47 13.35 3.27
C LEU A 121 -24.17 14.14 3.10
N ASP A 122 -24.01 15.23 3.84
CA ASP A 122 -22.76 15.99 3.84
C ASP A 122 -21.61 15.18 4.41
N ALA A 123 -21.86 14.48 5.52
CA ALA A 123 -20.89 13.58 6.11
C ALA A 123 -20.45 12.46 5.16
N ARG A 124 -21.39 11.92 4.36
CA ARG A 124 -21.05 10.91 3.36
C ARG A 124 -20.14 11.48 2.28
N ARG A 125 -20.45 12.66 1.74
CA ARG A 125 -19.60 13.32 0.72
C ARG A 125 -18.18 13.55 1.24
N ARG A 126 -18.04 14.00 2.49
CA ARG A 126 -16.73 14.24 3.13
C ARG A 126 -15.97 12.95 3.40
N ALA A 127 -16.66 11.91 3.87
CA ALA A 127 -16.07 10.57 4.02
C ALA A 127 -15.60 10.00 2.68
N ASP A 128 -16.34 10.23 1.58
CA ASP A 128 -15.91 9.81 0.24
C ASP A 128 -14.67 10.59 -0.26
N ILE A 129 -14.50 11.86 0.12
CA ILE A 129 -13.26 12.61 -0.14
C ILE A 129 -12.08 11.98 0.62
N ALA A 130 -12.24 11.73 1.91
CA ALA A 130 -11.20 11.08 2.73
C ALA A 130 -10.86 9.67 2.20
N ALA A 131 -11.87 8.91 1.75
CA ALA A 131 -11.68 7.59 1.17
C ALA A 131 -10.86 7.65 -0.13
N ARG A 132 -11.03 8.70 -0.96
CA ARG A 132 -10.21 8.90 -2.16
C ARG A 132 -8.74 9.14 -1.81
N VAL A 133 -8.47 9.97 -0.80
CA VAL A 133 -7.09 10.18 -0.30
C VAL A 133 -6.49 8.85 0.15
N ALA A 134 -7.22 8.08 0.97
CA ALA A 134 -6.77 6.78 1.46
C ALA A 134 -6.50 5.76 0.34
N SER A 135 -7.30 5.79 -0.74
CA SER A 135 -7.18 4.84 -1.85
C SER A 135 -5.87 4.96 -2.65
N LEU A 136 -5.20 6.11 -2.59
CA LEU A 136 -3.92 6.33 -3.28
C LEU A 136 -2.72 5.88 -2.44
N GLY A 137 -2.88 5.90 -1.11
CA GLY A 137 -1.78 5.69 -0.17
C GLY A 137 -1.10 4.33 -0.27
N SER A 138 -1.85 3.24 -0.47
CA SER A 138 -1.28 1.89 -0.61
C SER A 138 -0.34 1.76 -1.80
N LYS A 139 -0.73 2.30 -2.96
CA LYS A 139 0.07 2.27 -4.19
C LYS A 139 1.31 3.16 -4.09
N GLU A 140 1.18 4.35 -3.50
CA GLU A 140 2.31 5.24 -3.24
C GLU A 140 3.31 4.61 -2.27
N CYS A 141 2.82 3.96 -1.20
CA CYS A 141 3.65 3.21 -0.25
C CYS A 141 4.42 2.07 -0.94
N LEU A 142 3.77 1.28 -1.81
CA LEU A 142 4.46 0.23 -2.57
C LEU A 142 5.53 0.82 -3.52
N ALA A 143 5.22 1.93 -4.19
CA ALA A 143 6.18 2.61 -5.07
C ALA A 143 7.41 3.11 -4.30
N MET A 144 7.19 3.73 -3.13
CA MET A 144 8.27 4.16 -2.24
C MET A 144 9.07 2.97 -1.71
N ALA A 145 8.40 1.89 -1.28
CA ALA A 145 9.05 0.68 -0.79
C ALA A 145 9.98 0.08 -1.86
N ARG A 146 9.53 0.07 -3.13
CA ARG A 146 10.36 -0.38 -4.27
C ARG A 146 11.61 0.48 -4.44
N LEU A 147 11.45 1.81 -4.42
CA LEU A 147 12.56 2.74 -4.58
C LEU A 147 13.60 2.58 -3.47
N ILE A 148 13.15 2.55 -2.22
CA ILE A 148 14.02 2.45 -1.03
C ILE A 148 14.68 1.08 -0.94
N ALA A 149 13.95 -0.02 -1.18
CA ALA A 149 14.53 -1.37 -1.18
C ALA A 149 15.65 -1.50 -2.23
N GLY A 150 15.44 -0.94 -3.43
CA GLY A 150 16.46 -0.88 -4.47
C GLY A 150 17.67 -0.04 -4.06
N GLU A 151 17.47 1.11 -3.40
CA GLU A 151 18.58 1.94 -2.92
C GLU A 151 19.37 1.27 -1.79
N LEU A 152 18.69 0.72 -0.79
CA LEU A 152 19.34 0.01 0.33
C LEU A 152 20.14 -1.18 -0.19
N HIS A 153 19.66 -1.87 -1.22
CA HIS A 153 20.40 -2.93 -1.88
C HIS A 153 21.63 -2.40 -2.64
N ARG A 154 21.46 -1.35 -3.46
CA ARG A 154 22.56 -0.70 -4.20
C ARG A 154 23.68 -0.23 -3.27
N GLN A 155 23.32 0.33 -2.11
CA GLN A 155 24.26 0.81 -1.10
C GLN A 155 24.77 -0.30 -0.16
N ARG A 156 24.34 -1.56 -0.35
CA ARG A 156 24.72 -2.73 0.47
C ARG A 156 24.36 -2.57 1.96
N LEU A 157 23.24 -1.88 2.23
CA LEU A 157 22.70 -1.65 3.57
C LEU A 157 21.54 -2.59 3.91
N ALA A 158 20.96 -3.26 2.91
CA ALA A 158 19.95 -4.28 3.15
C ALA A 158 20.60 -5.56 3.72
N PRO A 159 20.03 -6.18 4.77
CA PRO A 159 20.41 -7.54 5.16
C PRO A 159 20.26 -8.45 3.95
N GLY A 160 21.30 -9.23 3.62
CA GLY A 160 21.27 -10.15 2.48
C GLY A 160 20.05 -11.08 2.58
N PRO A 161 19.02 -10.95 1.73
CA PRO A 161 17.82 -11.74 1.91
C PRO A 161 18.11 -13.19 1.51
N ARG A 162 17.76 -14.16 2.37
CA ARG A 162 17.61 -15.55 1.91
C ARG A 162 16.38 -15.59 0.97
N PRO A 163 16.54 -15.98 -0.30
CA PRO A 163 15.45 -15.90 -1.25
C PRO A 163 14.39 -16.98 -0.96
N SER A 164 13.18 -16.55 -0.66
CA SER A 164 12.01 -17.30 -1.12
C SER A 164 11.98 -17.14 -2.64
N ALA A 165 12.20 -18.20 -3.40
CA ALA A 165 12.10 -18.18 -4.86
C ALA A 165 10.63 -18.05 -5.27
N LEU A 166 10.10 -16.84 -5.21
CA LEU A 166 8.73 -16.54 -5.64
C LEU A 166 8.64 -16.70 -7.15
N ALA A 167 7.68 -17.49 -7.62
CA ALA A 167 7.34 -17.54 -9.03
C ALA A 167 6.82 -16.16 -9.51
N PRO A 168 6.96 -15.82 -10.80
CA PRO A 168 6.50 -14.52 -11.32
C PRO A 168 5.02 -14.21 -11.02
N SER A 169 4.16 -15.24 -11.05
CA SER A 169 2.73 -15.12 -10.72
C SER A 169 2.48 -14.83 -9.23
N GLN A 170 3.26 -15.45 -8.33
CA GLN A 170 3.21 -15.20 -6.89
C GLN A 170 3.70 -13.79 -6.56
N TYR A 171 4.77 -13.33 -7.23
CA TYR A 171 5.27 -11.97 -7.10
C TYR A 171 4.23 -10.94 -7.55
N ALA A 172 3.63 -11.11 -8.73
CA ALA A 172 2.57 -10.23 -9.23
C ALA A 172 1.35 -10.21 -8.29
N ALA A 173 1.00 -11.37 -7.72
CA ALA A 173 -0.06 -11.46 -6.71
C ALA A 173 0.30 -10.71 -5.42
N LEU A 174 1.52 -10.83 -4.91
CA LEU A 174 1.98 -10.08 -3.73
C LEU A 174 1.98 -8.56 -3.96
N GLU A 175 2.40 -8.09 -5.14
CA GLU A 175 2.32 -6.66 -5.47
C GLU A 175 0.88 -6.16 -5.54
N ALA A 176 -0.03 -6.95 -6.11
CA ALA A 176 -1.44 -6.61 -6.16
C ALA A 176 -2.07 -6.56 -4.76
N VAL A 177 -1.69 -7.49 -3.86
CA VAL A 177 -2.07 -7.47 -2.45
C VAL A 177 -1.51 -6.24 -1.74
N ALA A 178 -0.23 -5.93 -1.90
CA ALA A 178 0.42 -4.76 -1.31
C ALA A 178 -0.20 -3.43 -1.77
N SER A 179 -0.69 -3.39 -3.02
CA SER A 179 -1.41 -2.23 -3.56
C SER A 179 -2.86 -2.11 -3.04
N GLY A 180 -3.37 -3.10 -2.31
CA GLY A 180 -4.73 -3.12 -1.78
C GLY A 180 -5.80 -3.53 -2.81
N HIS A 181 -5.44 -4.08 -3.97
CA HIS A 181 -6.39 -4.38 -5.06
C HIS A 181 -7.12 -5.73 -4.92
N VAL A 182 -6.69 -6.58 -3.99
CA VAL A 182 -7.21 -7.96 -3.86
C VAL A 182 -8.32 -8.04 -2.82
N MET A 183 -9.54 -8.29 -3.27
CA MET A 183 -10.66 -8.72 -2.45
C MET A 183 -11.18 -10.08 -2.90
N LEU A 184 -11.67 -10.87 -1.97
CA LEU A 184 -12.31 -12.14 -2.24
C LEU A 184 -13.78 -12.07 -1.82
N GLY A 185 -14.67 -12.64 -2.64
CA GLY A 185 -16.07 -12.81 -2.25
C GLY A 185 -16.24 -14.06 -1.40
N ARG A 186 -16.87 -13.94 -0.22
CA ARG A 186 -16.99 -15.04 0.76
C ARG A 186 -17.78 -16.25 0.24
N ARG A 187 -18.76 -16.05 -0.66
CA ARG A 187 -19.70 -17.11 -1.11
C ARG A 187 -19.23 -17.92 -2.33
N LEU A 188 -18.24 -17.46 -3.09
CA LEU A 188 -17.79 -18.14 -4.31
C LEU A 188 -16.30 -18.49 -4.29
N GLY A 189 -15.54 -17.99 -3.31
CA GLY A 189 -14.08 -18.10 -3.30
C GLY A 189 -13.40 -17.47 -4.54
N LYS A 190 -14.18 -16.92 -5.48
CA LYS A 190 -13.67 -16.29 -6.70
C LYS A 190 -12.99 -14.99 -6.30
N PRO A 191 -11.70 -14.81 -6.62
CA PRO A 191 -11.00 -13.58 -6.35
C PRO A 191 -11.60 -12.51 -7.24
N TYR A 192 -12.11 -11.45 -6.62
CA TYR A 192 -12.51 -10.25 -7.33
C TYR A 192 -11.36 -9.26 -7.17
N VAL A 193 -10.45 -9.24 -8.13
CA VAL A 193 -9.49 -8.13 -8.24
C VAL A 193 -10.29 -6.88 -8.62
N ARG A 194 -10.54 -6.01 -7.66
CA ARG A 194 -11.27 -4.76 -7.91
C ARG A 194 -10.27 -3.74 -8.44
N ARG A 195 -10.49 -3.32 -9.70
CA ARG A 195 -9.80 -2.24 -10.43
C ARG A 195 -8.30 -2.50 -10.72
N GLY A 196 -7.99 -2.76 -11.98
CA GLY A 196 -6.64 -2.72 -12.54
C GLY A 196 -6.36 -3.87 -13.50
N GLN A 197 -5.52 -3.66 -14.51
CA GLN A 197 -5.22 -4.63 -15.58
C GLN A 197 -4.53 -5.93 -15.11
N THR A 198 -4.13 -6.03 -13.84
CA THR A 198 -3.44 -7.19 -13.30
C THR A 198 -4.42 -8.27 -12.87
N ARG A 199 -4.57 -9.31 -13.69
CA ARG A 199 -5.35 -10.51 -13.32
C ARG A 199 -4.56 -11.35 -12.31
N VAL A 200 -5.09 -11.52 -11.10
CA VAL A 200 -4.53 -12.42 -10.07
C VAL A 200 -5.41 -13.66 -9.97
N SER A 201 -4.83 -14.84 -10.12
CA SER A 201 -5.56 -16.10 -10.01
C SER A 201 -5.81 -16.48 -8.55
N LEU A 202 -6.89 -17.23 -8.30
CA LEU A 202 -7.19 -17.75 -6.96
C LEU A 202 -6.11 -18.73 -6.49
N SER A 203 -5.56 -19.50 -7.43
CA SER A 203 -4.46 -20.44 -7.15
C SER A 203 -3.22 -19.72 -6.65
N ALA A 204 -2.90 -18.54 -7.19
CA ALA A 204 -1.78 -17.74 -6.71
C ALA A 204 -2.03 -17.23 -5.29
N ILE A 205 -3.24 -16.73 -4.99
CA ILE A 205 -3.58 -16.29 -3.63
C ILE A 205 -3.51 -17.45 -2.63
N ARG A 206 -4.12 -18.61 -2.95
CA ARG A 206 -4.03 -19.80 -2.08
C ARG A 206 -2.59 -20.25 -1.86
N SER A 207 -1.79 -20.28 -2.92
CA SER A 207 -0.36 -20.61 -2.79
C SER A 207 0.39 -19.63 -1.88
N LEU A 208 0.04 -18.33 -1.89
CA LEU A 208 0.63 -17.36 -0.96
C LEU A 208 0.14 -17.55 0.48
N GLU A 209 -1.10 -18.00 0.67
CA GLU A 209 -1.67 -18.34 1.99
C GLU A 209 -0.99 -19.58 2.58
N ASP A 210 -0.80 -20.62 1.76
CA ASP A 210 -0.10 -21.85 2.15
C ASP A 210 1.37 -21.57 2.55
N LEU A 211 1.99 -20.57 1.90
CA LEU A 211 3.33 -20.08 2.24
C LEU A 211 3.35 -19.12 3.44
N GLY A 212 2.20 -18.80 4.03
CA GLY A 212 2.09 -17.87 5.16
C GLY A 212 2.45 -16.41 4.81
N LEU A 213 2.47 -16.05 3.53
CA LEU A 213 2.88 -14.72 3.06
C LEU A 213 1.72 -13.72 3.06
N VAL A 214 0.49 -14.22 3.00
CA VAL A 214 -0.71 -13.40 3.08
C VAL A 214 -1.71 -14.01 4.05
N HIS A 215 -2.58 -13.17 4.58
CA HIS A 215 -3.73 -13.60 5.37
C HIS A 215 -4.97 -12.87 4.91
N ARG A 216 -6.14 -13.41 5.26
CA ARG A 216 -7.42 -12.80 4.99
C ARG A 216 -7.95 -12.09 6.21
N GLU A 217 -8.46 -10.89 5.98
CA GLU A 217 -9.13 -10.09 7.00
C GLU A 217 -10.56 -9.82 6.55
N PRO A 218 -11.55 -10.01 7.44
CA PRO A 218 -12.93 -9.62 7.16
C PRO A 218 -13.02 -8.12 6.87
N CYS A 219 -13.68 -7.76 5.77
CA CYS A 219 -13.81 -6.37 5.35
C CYS A 219 -15.30 -6.03 5.15
N PRO A 220 -15.82 -4.93 5.72
CA PRO A 220 -17.10 -4.36 5.30
C PRO A 220 -16.98 -3.93 3.82
N PRO A 221 -18.01 -4.10 2.96
CA PRO A 221 -19.43 -4.09 3.27
C PRO A 221 -20.16 -5.40 2.89
N VAL A 222 -21.48 -5.45 3.06
CA VAL A 222 -22.36 -6.53 2.59
C VAL A 222 -22.49 -6.50 1.04
N PRO A 223 -22.37 -7.63 0.32
CA PRO A 223 -22.09 -8.98 0.82
C PRO A 223 -20.65 -9.10 1.34
N PRO A 224 -20.43 -9.82 2.45
CA PRO A 224 -19.15 -9.84 3.15
C PRO A 224 -18.00 -10.21 2.20
N ARG A 225 -16.98 -9.36 2.20
CA ARG A 225 -15.75 -9.55 1.44
C ARG A 225 -14.59 -9.81 2.40
N GLU A 226 -13.59 -10.50 1.88
CA GLU A 226 -12.32 -10.70 2.57
C GLU A 226 -11.28 -9.86 1.85
N ARG A 227 -10.55 -9.03 2.61
CA ARG A 227 -9.37 -8.33 2.12
C ARG A 227 -8.17 -9.24 2.33
N VAL A 228 -7.32 -9.35 1.32
CA VAL A 228 -6.04 -10.06 1.48
C VAL A 228 -4.99 -9.03 1.88
N HIS A 229 -4.22 -9.32 2.92
CA HIS A 229 -3.13 -8.47 3.42
C HIS A 229 -1.83 -9.26 3.53
N LEU A 230 -0.71 -8.56 3.39
CA LEU A 230 0.60 -9.16 3.60
C LEU A 230 0.79 -9.50 5.07
N THR A 231 1.30 -10.69 5.37
CA THR A 231 1.87 -10.98 6.69
C THR A 231 3.24 -10.31 6.81
N ARG A 232 3.86 -10.42 7.98
CA ARG A 232 5.26 -10.01 8.15
C ARG A 232 6.19 -10.72 7.17
N ASP A 233 6.05 -12.03 7.02
CA ASP A 233 6.86 -12.84 6.11
C ASP A 233 6.59 -12.45 4.65
N GLY A 234 5.34 -12.11 4.31
CA GLY A 234 4.98 -11.53 3.02
C GLY A 234 5.68 -10.21 2.73
N ARG A 235 5.74 -9.30 3.71
CA ARG A 235 6.45 -8.02 3.57
C ARG A 235 7.96 -8.21 3.42
N LEU A 236 8.55 -9.13 4.18
CA LEU A 236 9.96 -9.50 4.05
C LEU A 236 10.26 -10.07 2.65
N ALA A 237 9.46 -11.04 2.21
CA ALA A 237 9.61 -11.68 0.90
C ALA A 237 9.45 -10.68 -0.25
N LEU A 238 8.44 -9.80 -0.16
CA LEU A 238 8.21 -8.76 -1.17
C LEU A 238 9.35 -7.74 -1.19
N THR A 239 9.82 -7.28 -0.02
CA THR A 239 10.96 -6.35 0.08
C THR A 239 12.21 -6.95 -0.57
N ALA A 240 12.51 -8.22 -0.29
CA ALA A 240 13.63 -8.93 -0.89
C ALA A 240 13.52 -9.00 -2.42
N ALA A 241 12.32 -9.23 -2.95
CA ALA A 241 12.08 -9.27 -4.39
C ALA A 241 12.18 -7.87 -5.05
N LEU A 242 11.66 -6.83 -4.40
CA LEU A 242 11.75 -5.44 -4.87
C LEU A 242 13.20 -4.95 -4.99
N ALA A 243 14.04 -5.33 -4.01
CA ALA A 243 15.48 -5.03 -4.04
C ALA A 243 16.18 -5.63 -5.28
N ARG A 244 15.78 -6.83 -5.72
CA ARG A 244 16.37 -7.53 -6.88
C ARG A 244 15.88 -7.01 -8.22
N SER A 245 14.62 -6.58 -8.33
CA SER A 245 14.03 -6.17 -9.61
C SER A 245 14.76 -4.97 -10.26
N ARG A 246 15.47 -4.14 -9.48
CA ARG A 246 16.32 -3.07 -10.01
C ARG A 246 17.73 -3.55 -10.37
N ALA A 247 18.24 -4.59 -9.70
CA ALA A 247 19.55 -5.16 -9.99
C ALA A 247 19.58 -5.94 -11.31
N ALA A 248 18.43 -6.42 -11.80
CA ALA A 248 18.32 -7.13 -13.08
C ALA A 248 18.30 -6.21 -14.32
N ALA A 249 18.38 -4.89 -14.15
CA ALA A 249 18.55 -3.95 -15.27
C ALA A 249 20.00 -3.47 -15.37
N PRO A 250 20.87 -4.28 -16.01
CA PRO A 250 21.85 -3.74 -16.94
C PRO A 250 21.92 -4.60 -18.21
N GLY A 251 21.51 -4.04 -19.34
CA GLY A 251 21.65 -4.70 -20.63
C GLY A 251 20.63 -4.23 -21.66
N ALA A 252 20.77 -2.99 -22.13
CA ALA A 252 20.43 -2.76 -23.53
C ALA A 252 21.34 -3.71 -24.32
N VAL A 253 20.74 -4.75 -24.90
CA VAL A 253 21.37 -5.58 -25.93
C VAL A 253 21.68 -4.62 -27.06
N GLY A 254 22.90 -4.09 -27.06
CA GLY A 254 23.44 -3.44 -28.25
C GLY A 254 23.54 -4.52 -29.32
N PRO A 255 22.96 -4.33 -30.52
CA PRO A 255 23.28 -5.21 -31.62
C PRO A 255 24.76 -4.98 -31.98
N THR A 256 25.62 -5.91 -31.58
CA THR A 256 26.97 -6.03 -32.12
C THR A 256 26.87 -6.45 -33.58
N ASN A 257 26.65 -5.48 -34.48
CA ASN A 257 27.05 -5.62 -35.88
C ASN A 257 28.57 -5.51 -35.94
N ARG A 258 29.25 -6.65 -35.79
CA ARG A 258 30.67 -6.77 -36.12
C ARG A 258 30.77 -7.47 -37.48
N PRO A 259 31.15 -6.78 -38.57
CA PRO A 259 31.47 -7.47 -39.81
C PRO A 259 32.76 -8.28 -39.64
N PRO A 260 32.88 -9.45 -40.29
CA PRO A 260 34.10 -10.25 -40.24
C PRO A 260 35.24 -9.52 -40.95
N SER A 261 36.33 -9.31 -40.22
CA SER A 261 37.63 -9.00 -40.80
C SER A 261 38.17 -10.27 -41.45
N THR A 262 38.31 -10.25 -42.77
CA THR A 262 39.12 -11.23 -43.51
C THR A 262 40.22 -10.47 -44.21
N ALA A 263 41.43 -10.62 -43.67
CA ALA A 263 42.73 -10.31 -44.23
C ALA A 263 43.56 -11.57 -43.90
N THR A 264 44.32 -12.24 -44.76
CA THR A 264 44.92 -11.96 -46.06
C THR A 264 45.55 -13.28 -46.57
N ARG A 265 45.95 -13.31 -47.85
CA ARG A 265 47.13 -13.97 -48.49
C ARG A 265 46.82 -15.05 -49.53
N GLY A 266 47.29 -14.79 -50.76
CA GLY A 266 47.53 -15.81 -51.79
C GLY A 266 48.64 -16.79 -51.40
N PRO A 267 48.93 -17.81 -52.24
CA PRO A 267 49.81 -17.56 -53.40
C PRO A 267 49.51 -18.37 -54.69
N ALA A 268 50.11 -17.87 -55.78
CA ALA A 268 50.69 -18.55 -56.96
C ALA A 268 50.00 -19.77 -57.61
N ARG A 269 49.62 -19.61 -58.89
CA ARG A 269 50.34 -20.18 -60.04
C ARG A 269 49.96 -19.48 -61.35
#